data_AF-A0A9N9AHW4-F1
#
_entry.id   AF-A0A9N9AHW4-F1
#
_cell.length_a   1.000
_cell.length_b   1.000
_cell.length_c   1.000
_cell.angle_alpha   90.00
_cell.angle_beta   90.00
_cell.angle_gamma   90.00
#
_symmetry.space_group_name_H-M   'P 1'
#
loop_
_entity.id
_entity.type
_entity.pdbx_description
1 polymer ?
#
loop_
_entity_poly.entity_id
_entity_poly.type
_entity_poly.pdbx_seq_one_letter_code
_entity_poly.pdbx_strand_id
1 'polypeptide(L)'
;MATQTLPSRTYILHLYRSLLRASQKFSSYNFKDYAYRKTKDSFRENKNETNSERIIQLVQKAEQELGLLRRQGYLNSLYAVDRLVVEDELKGNQKTRLRGDN
;
A
#
# COMPACT_ATOMS: atom_id res chain seq x y z
N MET A 1 27.65 -15.51 10.73
CA MET A 1 26.70 -15.45 9.60
C MET A 1 25.31 -15.26 10.16
N ALA A 2 24.60 -14.19 9.80
CA ALA A 2 23.25 -13.96 10.31
C ALA A 2 22.33 -15.08 9.80
N THR A 3 21.79 -15.89 10.71
CA THR A 3 20.80 -16.91 10.40
C THR A 3 19.52 -16.20 9.95
N GLN A 4 19.27 -16.18 8.64
CA GLN A 4 18.01 -15.63 8.12
C GLN A 4 16.87 -16.58 8.51
N THR A 5 16.09 -16.18 9.50
CA THR A 5 14.92 -16.93 9.96
C THR A 5 13.80 -16.80 8.94
N LEU A 6 13.13 -17.92 8.66
CA LEU A 6 12.00 -17.92 7.73
C LEU A 6 10.85 -17.10 8.32
N PRO A 7 10.35 -16.08 7.59
CA PRO A 7 9.28 -15.24 8.09
C PRO A 7 7.97 -16.03 8.18
N SER A 8 7.32 -15.97 9.35
CA SER A 8 6.03 -16.62 9.56
C SER A 8 4.96 -16.04 8.62
N ARG A 9 4.02 -16.89 8.18
CA ARG A 9 2.85 -16.47 7.39
C ARG A 9 2.08 -15.32 8.04
N THR A 10 1.94 -15.34 9.37
CA THR A 10 1.26 -14.28 10.12
C THR A 10 1.99 -12.95 10.00
N TYR A 11 3.33 -12.98 10.03
CA TYR A 11 4.16 -11.80 9.85
C TYR A 11 4.00 -11.19 8.45
N ILE A 12 4.05 -12.02 7.41
CA ILE A 12 3.86 -11.61 6.02
C ILE A 12 2.48 -10.94 5.83
N LEU A 13 1.43 -11.52 6.39
CA LEU A 13 0.08 -10.94 6.32
C LEU A 13 -0.06 -9.64 7.13
N HIS A 14 0.66 -9.51 8.24
CA HIS A 14 0.72 -8.26 9.00
C HIS A 14 1.45 -7.17 8.21
N LEU A 15 2.58 -7.52 7.57
CA LEU A 15 3.35 -6.62 6.71
C LEU A 15 2.53 -6.14 5.52
N TYR A 16 1.79 -7.05 4.86
CA TYR A 16 0.86 -6.72 3.79
C TYR A 16 -0.18 -5.67 4.22
N ARG A 17 -0.87 -5.92 5.34
CA ARG A 17 -1.86 -4.96 5.88
C ARG A 17 -1.23 -3.63 6.26
N SER A 18 -0.01 -3.66 6.79
CA SER A 18 0.74 -2.46 7.16
C SER A 18 1.09 -1.60 5.94
N LEU A 19 1.51 -2.24 4.84
CA LEU A 19 1.76 -1.57 3.58
C LEU A 19 0.48 -0.93 3.04
N LEU A 20 -0.62 -1.68 2.93
CA LEU A 20 -1.89 -1.14 2.44
C LEU A 20 -2.39 0.06 3.26
N ARG A 21 -2.25 0.01 4.60
CA ARG A 21 -2.59 1.14 5.48
C ARG A 21 -1.67 2.34 5.25
N ALA A 22 -0.37 2.11 5.02
CA ALA A 22 0.56 3.18 4.70
C ALA A 22 0.24 3.81 3.33
N SER A 23 -0.13 3.03 2.32
CA SER A 23 -0.58 3.50 1.01
C SER A 23 -1.80 4.43 1.09
N GLN A 24 -2.67 4.23 2.09
CA GLN A 24 -3.86 5.06 2.27
C GLN A 24 -3.58 6.42 2.93
N LYS A 25 -2.39 6.63 3.49
CA LYS A 25 -2.02 7.90 4.15
C LYS A 25 -1.60 9.00 3.16
N PHE A 26 -1.41 8.68 1.89
CA PHE A 26 -1.11 9.68 0.87
C PHE A 26 -2.35 10.55 0.63
N SER A 27 -2.14 11.87 0.64
CA SER A 27 -3.20 12.85 0.40
C SER A 27 -3.62 12.86 -1.06
N SER A 28 -2.66 12.71 -1.98
CA SER A 28 -2.91 12.71 -3.42
C SER A 28 -3.42 11.36 -3.94
N TYR A 29 -4.49 11.41 -4.72
CA TYR A 29 -5.17 10.24 -5.30
C TYR A 29 -4.22 9.32 -6.09
N ASN A 30 -3.35 9.90 -6.92
CA ASN A 30 -2.45 9.15 -7.81
C ASN A 30 -1.45 8.28 -7.02
N PHE A 31 -0.84 8.84 -5.98
CA PHE A 31 0.14 8.11 -5.17
C PHE A 31 -0.51 7.05 -4.30
N LYS A 32 -1.69 7.35 -3.75
CA LYS A 32 -2.47 6.40 -2.96
C LYS A 32 -2.85 5.17 -3.77
N ASP A 33 -3.45 5.36 -4.93
CA ASP A 33 -3.94 4.25 -5.76
C ASP A 33 -2.78 3.47 -6.39
N TYR A 34 -1.71 4.14 -6.82
CA TYR A 34 -0.50 3.48 -7.30
C TYR A 34 0.13 2.60 -6.21
N ALA A 35 0.37 3.15 -5.01
CA ALA A 35 0.98 2.41 -3.92
C ALA A 35 0.11 1.23 -3.50
N TYR A 36 -1.21 1.42 -3.41
CA TYR A 36 -2.16 0.36 -3.06
C TYR A 36 -2.15 -0.77 -4.10
N ARG A 37 -2.25 -0.43 -5.39
CA ARG A 37 -2.24 -1.40 -6.49
C ARG A 37 -0.89 -2.12 -6.55
N LYS A 38 0.22 -1.41 -6.49
CA LYS A 38 1.57 -1.98 -6.52
C LYS A 38 1.81 -2.98 -5.39
N THR A 39 1.39 -2.66 -4.16
CA THR A 39 1.47 -3.60 -3.03
C THR A 39 0.61 -4.83 -3.30
N LYS A 40 -0.62 -4.67 -3.80
CA LYS A 40 -1.51 -5.80 -4.06
C LYS A 40 -0.99 -6.72 -5.16
N ASP A 41 -0.48 -6.16 -6.25
CA ASP A 41 0.03 -6.91 -7.39
C ASP A 41 1.31 -7.66 -7.00
N SER A 42 2.26 -6.99 -6.34
CA SER A 42 3.50 -7.61 -5.85
C SER A 42 3.24 -8.81 -4.94
N PHE A 43 2.31 -8.71 -3.99
CA PHE A 43 1.96 -9.83 -3.11
C PHE A 43 1.18 -10.95 -3.82
N ARG A 44 0.44 -10.63 -4.89
CA ARG A 44 -0.26 -11.64 -5.70
C ARG A 44 0.70 -12.41 -6.60
N GLU A 45 1.62 -11.70 -7.25
CA GLU A 45 2.66 -12.29 -8.10
C GLU A 45 3.54 -13.28 -7.31
N ASN A 46 3.91 -12.93 -6.07
CA ASN A 46 4.79 -13.75 -5.24
C ASN A 46 4.05 -14.70 -4.28
N LYS A 47 2.73 -14.89 -4.45
CA LYS A 47 1.90 -15.69 -3.51
C LYS A 47 2.31 -17.17 -3.47
N ASN A 48 2.74 -17.72 -4.60
CA ASN A 48 3.06 -19.14 -4.75
C ASN A 48 4.58 -19.40 -4.71
N GLU A 49 5.38 -18.40 -4.35
CA GLU A 49 6.82 -18.57 -4.21
C GLU A 49 7.11 -19.57 -3.09
N THR A 50 7.95 -20.56 -3.41
CA THR A 50 8.28 -21.67 -2.49
C THR A 50 9.74 -21.61 -2.07
N ASN A 51 10.58 -20.84 -2.78
CA ASN A 51 11.98 -20.66 -2.43
C ASN A 51 12.13 -19.80 -1.17
N SER A 52 12.57 -20.44 -0.09
CA SER A 52 12.92 -19.85 1.21
C SER A 52 13.77 -18.57 1.12
N GLU A 53 14.84 -18.57 0.32
CA GLU A 53 15.73 -17.41 0.20
C GLU A 53 15.02 -16.24 -0.48
N ARG A 54 14.20 -16.55 -1.48
CA ARG A 54 13.44 -15.54 -2.22
C ARG A 54 12.37 -14.90 -1.35
N ILE A 55 11.67 -15.69 -0.54
CA ILE A 55 10.69 -15.19 0.43
C ILE A 55 11.35 -14.20 1.40
N ILE A 56 12.53 -14.53 1.92
CA ILE A 56 13.24 -13.64 2.86
C ILE A 56 13.62 -12.33 2.17
N GLN A 57 14.18 -12.37 0.96
CA GLN A 57 14.50 -11.17 0.18
C GLN A 57 13.26 -10.29 -0.08
N LEU A 58 12.13 -10.92 -0.43
CA LEU A 58 10.88 -10.21 -0.69
C LEU A 58 10.33 -9.54 0.58
N VAL A 59 10.40 -10.22 1.73
CA VAL A 59 9.98 -9.65 3.01
C VAL A 59 10.87 -8.48 3.40
N GLN A 60 12.19 -8.62 3.27
CA GLN A 60 13.12 -7.52 3.54
C GLN A 60 12.87 -6.31 2.64
N LYS A 61 12.60 -6.56 1.35
CA LYS A 61 12.21 -5.50 0.40
C LYS A 61 10.89 -4.82 0.83
N ALA A 62 9.89 -5.60 1.21
CA ALA A 62 8.60 -5.08 1.67
C ALA A 62 8.72 -4.25 2.96
N GLU A 63 9.62 -4.59 3.87
CA GLU A 63 9.93 -3.78 5.06
C GLU A 63 10.56 -2.44 4.70
N GLN A 64 11.51 -2.42 3.76
CA GLN A 64 12.11 -1.19 3.25
C GLN A 64 11.06 -0.29 2.56
N GLU A 65 10.20 -0.89 1.73
CA GLU A 65 9.08 -0.20 1.08
C GLU A 65 8.11 0.38 2.11
N LEU A 66 7.82 -0.33 3.20
CA LEU A 66 6.97 0.19 4.27
C LEU A 66 7.57 1.43 4.93
N GLY A 67 8.87 1.42 5.20
CA GLY A 67 9.59 2.59 5.72
C GLY A 67 9.52 3.78 4.75
N LEU A 68 9.70 3.53 3.45
CA LEU A 68 9.61 4.54 2.41
C LEU A 68 8.19 5.12 2.30
N LEU A 69 7.16 4.28 2.25
CA LEU A 69 5.75 4.72 2.18
C LEU A 69 5.37 5.56 3.39
N ARG A 70 5.83 5.20 4.59
CA ARG A 70 5.57 6.00 5.80
C ARG A 70 6.22 7.37 5.74
N ARG A 71 7.49 7.46 5.33
CA ARG A 71 8.20 8.74 5.17
C ARG A 71 7.56 9.60 4.10
N GLN A 72 7.28 9.01 2.93
CA GLN A 72 6.69 9.74 1.81
C GLN A 72 5.25 10.15 2.08
N GLY A 73 4.45 9.32 2.76
CA GLY A 73 3.11 9.71 3.20
C GLY A 73 3.14 10.88 4.16
N TYR A 74 4.11 10.89 5.09
CA TYR A 74 4.29 12.02 6.02
C TYR A 74 4.73 13.30 5.30
N LEU A 75 5.75 13.23 4.44
CA LEU A 75 6.19 14.38 3.65
C LEU A 75 5.08 14.90 2.73
N ASN A 76 4.34 13.99 2.08
CA ASN A 76 3.20 14.36 1.26
C ASN A 76 2.11 15.05 2.08
N SER A 77 1.89 14.66 3.33
CA SER A 77 0.94 15.35 4.22
C SER A 77 1.45 16.73 4.67
N LEU A 78 2.76 16.90 4.85
CA LEU A 78 3.37 18.16 5.28
C LEU A 78 3.37 19.21 4.16
N TYR A 79 3.60 18.77 2.92
CA TYR A 79 3.62 19.61 1.73
C TYR A 79 2.37 19.43 0.85
N ALA A 80 1.27 18.92 1.42
CA ALA A 80 -0.01 18.92 0.73
C ALA A 80 -0.46 20.37 0.58
N VAL A 81 -0.14 21.00 -0.55
CA VAL A 81 -0.87 22.17 -1.05
C VAL A 81 -2.32 21.75 -1.24
N ASP A 82 -3.25 22.72 -1.12
CA ASP A 82 -4.69 22.52 -1.30
C ASP A 82 -4.98 21.52 -2.44
N ARG A 83 -5.88 20.58 -2.14
CA ARG A 83 -6.19 19.45 -3.03
C ARG A 83 -6.39 19.92 -4.46
N LEU A 84 -5.89 19.14 -5.41
CA LEU A 84 -6.15 19.38 -6.83
C LEU A 84 -7.67 19.42 -7.03
N VAL A 85 -8.16 20.36 -7.85
CA VAL A 85 -9.60 20.56 -8.16
C VAL A 85 -10.29 19.25 -8.60
N VAL A 86 -9.54 18.34 -9.23
CA VAL A 86 -9.99 17.00 -9.66
C VAL A 86 -10.33 16.06 -8.48
N GLU A 87 -9.80 16.30 -7.28
CA GLU A 87 -10.08 15.49 -6.08
C GLU A 87 -11.41 15.85 -5.39
N ASP A 88 -11.93 17.06 -5.61
CA ASP A 88 -13.24 17.49 -5.08
C ASP A 88 -14.40 16.91 -5.91
N GLU A 89 -14.25 16.83 -7.23
CA GLU A 89 -15.29 16.28 -8.13
C GLU A 89 -15.51 14.76 -7.91
N LEU A 90 -14.46 14.00 -7.60
CA LEU A 90 -14.55 12.55 -7.39
C LEU A 90 -15.31 12.16 -6.12
N LYS A 91 -15.39 13.04 -5.12
CA LYS A 91 -16.24 12.82 -3.92
C LYS A 91 -17.70 13.18 -4.15
N GLY A 92 -17.97 14.18 -4.99
CA GLY A 92 -19.34 14.57 -5.37
C GLY A 92 -20.09 13.46 -6.12
N ASN A 93 -19.40 12.73 -7.00
CA ASN A 93 -20.02 11.74 -7.87
C ASN A 93 -20.18 10.32 -7.27
N GLN A 94 -19.60 10.03 -6.10
CA GLN A 94 -19.80 8.72 -5.44
C GLN A 94 -21.04 8.65 -4.54
N LYS A 95 -21.61 9.79 -4.11
CA LYS A 95 -22.85 9.81 -3.31
C LYS A 95 -24.12 9.51 -4.12
N THR A 96 -24.09 9.66 -5.44
CA THR A 96 -25.31 9.70 -6.27
C THR A 96 -25.67 8.36 -6.93
N ARG A 97 -24.92 7.28 -6.72
CA ARG A 97 -25.15 5.99 -7.43
C ARG A 97 -25.75 4.85 -6.60
N LEU A 98 -26.34 5.12 -5.44
CA LEU A 98 -26.96 4.06 -4.60
C LEU A 98 -28.43 4.29 -4.23
N ARG A 99 -29.15 5.16 -4.94
CA ARG A 99 -30.61 5.22 -4.80
C ARG A 99 -31.23 4.55 -6.02
N GLY A 100 -31.25 3.23 -5.99
CA GLY A 100 -32.04 2.41 -6.90
C GLY A 100 -33.52 2.69 -6.66
N ASP A 101 -34.20 2.94 -7.76
CA ASP A 101 -35.63 3.21 -7.85
C ASP A 101 -36.45 2.01 -7.36
N ASN A 102 -37.48 2.29 -6.57
CA ASN A 102 -38.60 1.40 -6.27
C ASN A 102 -39.89 2.18 -6.50
#